data_AF-A0A059W050-F1
#
_entry.id   AF-A0A059W050-F1
#
_cell.length_a   1.000
_cell.length_b   1.000
_cell.length_c   1.000
_cell.angle_alpha   90.00
_cell.angle_beta   90.00
_cell.angle_gamma   90.00
#
_symmetry.space_group_name_H-M   'P 1'
#
loop_
_entity.id
_entity.type
_entity.pdbx_description
1 polymer ?
#
loop_
_entity_poly.entity_id
_entity_poly.type
_entity_poly.pdbx_seq_one_letter_code
_entity_poly.pdbx_strand_id
1 'polypeptide(L)'
;MGLTCEGRLQREKLRLQAAEWFEEGIAQAEIARLLGASRQAVHVWHKKWKNGGTQALRSSGPSGRRPLVSEDEFTQVAEALKQGPAAHGFTGGGWTLARIRRVIKEATGAEYTSPSGVWRLLKRHGWSRQTPTRRAYERDEKAVMTWRSEVWPQVKPQPSTAEQ
;
A
#
# COMPACT_ATOMS: atom_id res chain seq x y z
N MET A 1 -3.85 11.33 -6.97
CA MET A 1 -3.52 10.07 -6.25
C MET A 1 -3.25 8.99 -7.30
N GLY A 2 -2.00 8.55 -7.44
CA GLY A 2 -1.64 7.49 -8.39
C GLY A 2 -2.31 6.17 -8.00
N LEU A 3 -2.87 5.47 -8.98
CA LEU A 3 -3.61 4.23 -8.76
C LEU A 3 -2.67 3.12 -8.31
N THR A 4 -3.07 2.36 -7.29
CA THR A 4 -2.35 1.16 -6.80
C THR A 4 -2.20 0.14 -7.92
N CYS A 5 -1.21 -0.76 -7.80
CA CYS A 5 -0.94 -1.78 -8.82
C CYS A 5 -2.15 -2.70 -9.01
N GLU A 6 -2.74 -3.13 -7.90
CA GLU A 6 -3.98 -3.91 -7.86
C GLU A 6 -5.15 -3.21 -8.57
N GLY A 7 -5.37 -1.92 -8.30
CA GLY A 7 -6.42 -1.16 -8.97
C GLY A 7 -6.17 -0.97 -10.47
N ARG A 8 -4.91 -0.99 -10.93
CA ARG A 8 -4.60 -0.99 -12.38
C ARG A 8 -4.93 -2.33 -13.01
N LEU A 9 -4.48 -3.42 -12.42
CA LEU A 9 -4.76 -4.79 -12.89
C LEU A 9 -6.27 -5.06 -12.94
N GLN A 10 -7.03 -4.63 -11.93
CA GLN A 10 -8.48 -4.83 -11.92
C GLN A 10 -9.17 -4.14 -13.09
N ARG A 11 -8.77 -2.92 -13.43
CA ARG A 11 -9.35 -2.21 -14.59
C ARG A 11 -8.91 -2.79 -15.92
N GLU A 12 -7.68 -3.29 -15.99
CA GLU A 12 -7.22 -4.01 -17.18
C GLU A 12 -8.05 -5.27 -17.41
N LYS A 13 -8.32 -6.06 -16.37
CA LYS A 13 -9.25 -7.20 -16.46
C LYS A 13 -10.62 -6.80 -16.99
N LEU A 14 -11.23 -5.73 -16.46
CA LEU A 14 -12.52 -5.24 -16.95
C LEU A 14 -12.47 -4.84 -18.44
N ARG A 15 -11.37 -4.23 -18.89
CA ARG A 15 -11.21 -3.87 -20.32
C ARG A 15 -11.04 -5.10 -21.20
N LEU A 16 -10.30 -6.10 -20.74
CA LEU A 16 -10.11 -7.34 -21.49
C LEU A 16 -11.43 -8.13 -21.57
N GLN A 17 -12.22 -8.18 -20.49
CA GLN A 17 -13.56 -8.74 -20.52
C GLN A 17 -14.48 -8.01 -21.51
N ALA A 18 -14.42 -6.67 -21.52
CA ALA A 18 -15.17 -5.88 -22.50
C ALA A 18 -14.76 -6.21 -23.94
N ALA A 19 -13.48 -6.52 -24.18
CA ALA A 19 -12.98 -6.89 -25.50
C ALA A 19 -13.61 -8.19 -26.01
N GLU A 20 -13.69 -9.22 -25.15
CA GLU A 20 -14.37 -10.48 -25.48
C GLU A 20 -15.82 -10.24 -25.90
N TRP A 21 -16.54 -9.42 -25.14
CA TRP A 21 -17.93 -9.07 -25.47
C TRP A 21 -18.07 -8.16 -26.71
N PHE A 22 -17.05 -7.39 -27.07
CA PHE A 22 -17.03 -6.67 -28.34
C PHE A 22 -16.87 -7.62 -29.53
N GLU A 23 -16.04 -8.67 -29.41
CA GLU A 23 -15.90 -9.72 -30.44
C GLU A 23 -17.22 -10.49 -30.62
N GLU A 24 -17.94 -10.75 -29.53
CA GLU A 24 -19.27 -11.40 -29.54
C GLU A 24 -20.40 -10.46 -30.05
N GLY A 25 -20.12 -9.18 -30.30
CA GLY A 25 -21.08 -8.22 -30.82
C GLY A 25 -22.11 -7.70 -29.80
N ILE A 26 -21.83 -7.85 -28.49
CA ILE A 26 -22.72 -7.35 -27.44
C ILE A 26 -22.76 -5.83 -27.44
N ALA A 27 -23.94 -5.25 -27.24
CA ALA A 27 -24.13 -3.80 -27.21
C ALA A 27 -23.34 -3.13 -26.07
N GLN A 28 -22.66 -2.02 -26.38
CA GLN A 28 -21.84 -1.25 -25.41
C GLN A 28 -22.62 -0.83 -24.15
N ALA A 29 -23.92 -0.55 -24.28
CA ALA A 29 -24.77 -0.18 -23.15
C ALA A 29 -24.96 -1.34 -22.15
N GLU A 30 -25.07 -2.57 -22.66
CA GLU A 30 -25.19 -3.77 -21.84
C GLU A 30 -23.85 -4.13 -21.20
N ILE A 31 -22.75 -4.02 -21.94
CA ILE A 31 -21.38 -4.19 -21.41
C ILE A 31 -21.12 -3.22 -20.25
N ALA A 32 -21.54 -1.95 -20.36
CA ALA A 32 -21.43 -0.97 -19.30
C ALA A 32 -22.20 -1.39 -18.04
N ARG A 33 -23.42 -1.92 -18.20
CA ARG A 33 -24.26 -2.41 -17.11
C ARG A 33 -23.64 -3.62 -16.42
N LEU A 34 -23.18 -4.60 -17.20
CA LEU A 34 -22.59 -5.84 -16.70
C LEU A 34 -21.26 -5.61 -15.97
N LEU A 35 -20.41 -4.70 -16.46
CA LEU A 35 -19.11 -4.40 -15.83
C LEU A 35 -19.19 -3.34 -14.72
N GLY A 36 -20.35 -2.72 -14.51
CA GLY A 36 -20.48 -1.56 -13.61
C GLY A 36 -19.62 -0.36 -14.04
N ALA A 37 -19.31 -0.25 -15.34
CA ALA A 37 -18.49 0.81 -15.90
C ALA A 37 -19.37 1.92 -16.49
N SER A 38 -18.85 3.15 -16.58
CA SER A 38 -19.59 4.22 -17.25
C SER A 38 -19.68 3.96 -18.76
N ARG A 39 -20.82 4.34 -19.37
CA ARG A 39 -21.01 4.22 -20.84
C ARG A 39 -19.91 4.92 -21.63
N GLN A 40 -19.43 6.07 -21.14
CA GLN A 40 -18.34 6.81 -21.75
C GLN A 40 -17.02 6.03 -21.72
N ALA A 41 -16.72 5.31 -20.62
CA ALA A 41 -15.53 4.48 -20.54
C ALA A 41 -15.58 3.32 -21.57
N VAL A 42 -16.72 2.63 -21.65
CA VAL A 42 -16.93 1.54 -22.61
C VAL A 42 -16.84 2.04 -24.05
N HIS A 43 -17.41 3.22 -24.35
CA HIS A 43 -17.30 3.83 -25.68
C HIS A 43 -15.83 4.10 -26.08
N VAL A 44 -15.03 4.65 -25.16
CA VAL A 44 -13.59 4.89 -25.38
C VAL A 44 -12.86 3.57 -25.59
N TRP A 45 -13.18 2.52 -24.81
CA TRP A 45 -12.57 1.20 -24.98
C TRP A 45 -12.92 0.58 -26.33
N HIS A 46 -14.19 0.62 -26.73
CA HIS A 46 -14.64 0.12 -28.02
C HIS A 46 -13.94 0.83 -29.19
N LYS A 47 -13.81 2.16 -29.14
CA LYS A 47 -13.07 2.93 -30.16
C LYS A 47 -11.60 2.50 -30.24
N LYS A 48 -10.97 2.25 -29.08
CA LYS A 48 -9.57 1.82 -29.01
C LYS A 48 -9.39 0.38 -29.52
N TRP A 49 -10.32 -0.50 -29.19
CA TRP A 49 -10.37 -1.89 -29.65
C TRP A 49 -10.60 -1.98 -31.16
N LYS A 50 -11.52 -1.19 -31.73
CA LYS A 50 -11.72 -1.11 -33.19
C LYS A 50 -10.43 -0.81 -33.98
N ASN A 51 -9.51 -0.05 -33.39
CA ASN A 51 -8.28 0.39 -34.07
C ASN A 51 -7.07 -0.52 -33.82
N GLY A 52 -7.10 -1.39 -32.80
CA GLY A 52 -5.92 -2.16 -32.40
C GLY A 52 -6.21 -3.45 -31.62
N GLY A 53 -7.45 -3.93 -31.69
CA GLY A 53 -7.94 -5.14 -31.05
C GLY A 53 -7.79 -5.14 -29.52
N THR A 54 -7.86 -6.34 -28.95
CA THR A 54 -7.73 -6.59 -27.50
C THR A 54 -6.40 -6.10 -26.93
N GLN A 55 -5.32 -6.14 -27.72
CA GLN A 55 -4.00 -5.67 -27.27
C GLN A 55 -3.99 -4.17 -26.97
N ALA A 56 -4.75 -3.37 -27.71
CA ALA A 56 -4.84 -1.93 -27.47
C ALA A 56 -5.50 -1.59 -26.12
N LEU A 57 -6.23 -2.53 -25.51
CA LEU A 57 -6.89 -2.35 -24.22
C LEU A 57 -6.03 -2.69 -23.01
N ARG A 58 -4.87 -3.32 -23.22
CA ARG A 58 -3.90 -3.60 -22.17
C ARG A 58 -3.38 -2.31 -21.53
N SER A 59 -2.99 -2.42 -20.27
CA SER A 59 -2.40 -1.32 -19.51
C SER A 59 -1.03 -0.97 -20.09
N SER A 60 -0.80 0.31 -20.40
CA SER A 60 0.53 0.81 -20.79
C SER A 60 1.51 0.92 -19.60
N GLY A 61 1.15 0.38 -18.43
CA GLY A 61 1.94 0.46 -17.21
C GLY A 61 1.71 1.75 -16.40
N PRO A 62 2.56 2.01 -15.39
CA PRO A 62 2.47 3.21 -14.56
C PRO A 62 2.65 4.48 -15.42
N SER A 63 1.72 5.43 -15.35
CA SER A 63 1.92 6.75 -15.93
C SER A 63 2.92 7.57 -15.07
N GLY A 64 4.04 8.00 -15.66
CA GLY A 64 5.02 8.90 -15.03
C GLY A 64 6.41 8.27 -14.81
N ARG A 65 7.23 8.91 -13.97
CA ARG A 65 8.61 8.46 -13.68
C ARG A 65 8.61 7.02 -13.16
N ARG A 66 9.49 6.19 -13.73
CA ARG A 66 9.67 4.79 -13.30
C ARG A 66 9.88 4.74 -11.78
N PRO A 67 9.14 3.89 -11.06
CA PRO A 67 9.34 3.75 -9.63
C PRO A 67 10.77 3.25 -9.32
N LEU A 68 11.30 3.67 -8.17
CA LEU A 68 12.65 3.32 -7.73
C LEU A 68 12.80 1.82 -7.43
N VAL A 69 11.69 1.17 -7.07
CA VAL A 69 11.59 -0.27 -6.86
C VAL A 69 10.50 -0.77 -7.81
N SER A 70 10.84 -1.75 -8.65
CA SER A 70 9.94 -2.44 -9.57
C SER A 70 8.99 -3.39 -8.83
N GLU A 71 8.01 -3.95 -9.55
CA GLU A 71 7.08 -4.93 -8.96
C GLU A 71 7.81 -6.22 -8.54
N ASP A 72 8.78 -6.68 -9.34
CA ASP A 72 9.55 -7.89 -9.06
C ASP A 72 10.48 -7.70 -7.86
N GLU A 73 11.16 -6.56 -7.79
CA GLU A 73 11.98 -6.18 -6.63
C GLU A 73 11.12 -6.01 -5.37
N PHE A 74 9.90 -5.46 -5.50
CA PHE A 74 8.99 -5.36 -4.38
C PHE A 74 8.56 -6.73 -3.86
N THR A 75 8.46 -7.74 -4.73
CA THR A 75 8.14 -9.11 -4.31
C THR A 75 9.22 -9.67 -3.38
N GLN A 76 10.49 -9.41 -3.69
CA GLN A 76 11.61 -9.80 -2.82
C GLN A 76 11.56 -9.07 -1.47
N VAL A 77 11.26 -7.77 -1.50
CA VAL A 77 11.04 -6.98 -0.27
C VAL A 77 9.87 -7.54 0.54
N ALA A 78 8.76 -7.88 -0.10
CA ALA A 78 7.57 -8.41 0.56
C ALA A 78 7.85 -9.74 1.26
N GLU A 79 8.62 -10.65 0.63
CA GLU A 79 9.04 -11.90 1.26
C GLU A 79 9.98 -11.65 2.45
N ALA A 80 10.94 -10.73 2.32
CA ALA A 80 11.79 -10.32 3.43
C ALA A 80 10.99 -9.75 4.61
N LEU A 81 9.94 -8.95 4.32
CA LEU A 81 9.06 -8.42 5.36
C LEU A 81 8.22 -9.50 6.05
N LYS A 82 7.82 -10.57 5.35
CA LYS A 82 7.08 -11.70 5.92
C LYS A 82 7.91 -12.55 6.88
N GLN A 83 9.22 -12.68 6.62
CA GLN A 83 10.15 -13.39 7.52
C GLN A 83 10.28 -12.69 8.89
N GLY A 84 9.88 -11.42 8.96
CA GLY A 84 9.83 -10.64 10.19
C GLY A 84 11.17 -9.98 10.55
N PRO A 85 11.16 -9.01 11.47
CA PRO A 85 12.35 -8.21 11.79
C PRO A 85 13.52 -9.04 12.34
N ALA A 86 13.23 -10.11 13.08
CA ALA A 86 14.24 -10.97 13.71
C ALA A 86 15.11 -11.70 12.68
N ALA A 87 14.54 -12.13 11.55
CA ALA A 87 15.28 -12.77 10.46
C ALA A 87 16.31 -11.83 9.81
N HIS A 88 16.10 -10.52 9.95
CA HIS A 88 16.98 -9.47 9.42
C HIS A 88 17.88 -8.85 10.51
N GLY A 89 18.07 -9.56 11.63
CA GLY A 89 18.96 -9.16 12.72
C GLY A 89 18.45 -8.01 13.59
N PHE A 90 17.16 -7.64 13.48
CA PHE A 90 16.58 -6.63 14.37
C PHE A 90 16.06 -7.27 15.66
N THR A 91 16.65 -6.86 16.78
CA THR A 91 16.21 -7.26 18.12
C THR A 91 15.07 -6.34 18.61
N GLY A 92 14.01 -6.95 19.13
CA GLY A 92 12.86 -6.26 19.75
C GLY A 92 11.95 -5.48 18.78
N GLY A 93 10.64 -5.63 18.93
CA GLY A 93 9.62 -4.82 18.23
C GLY A 93 9.33 -5.19 16.77
N GLY A 94 8.33 -4.52 16.19
CA GLY A 94 7.86 -4.78 14.81
C GLY A 94 8.63 -4.04 13.72
N TRP A 95 8.06 -4.04 12.51
CA TRP A 95 8.58 -3.26 11.38
C TRP A 95 8.40 -1.76 11.60
N THR A 96 9.50 -1.02 11.64
CA THR A 96 9.49 0.45 11.53
C THR A 96 9.87 0.86 10.11
N LEU A 97 9.47 2.04 9.66
CA LEU A 97 9.85 2.54 8.32
C LEU A 97 11.38 2.60 8.13
N ALA A 98 12.14 2.84 9.20
CA ALA A 98 13.61 2.81 9.16
C ALA A 98 14.17 1.41 8.92
N ARG A 99 13.58 0.38 9.56
CA ARG A 99 13.96 -1.03 9.36
C ARG A 99 13.58 -1.51 7.96
N ILE A 100 12.35 -1.20 7.51
CA ILE A 100 11.89 -1.52 6.15
C ILE A 100 12.80 -0.87 5.12
N ARG A 101 13.22 0.39 5.31
CA ARG A 101 14.17 1.06 4.41
C ARG A 101 15.48 0.29 4.28
N ARG A 102 16.01 -0.23 5.40
CA ARG A 102 17.26 -1.01 5.40
C ARG A 102 17.09 -2.32 4.62
N VAL A 103 16.00 -3.04 4.86
CA VAL A 103 15.67 -4.27 4.11
C VAL A 103 15.50 -3.99 2.61
N ILE A 104 14.86 -2.88 2.23
CA ILE A 104 14.75 -2.48 0.81
C ILE A 104 16.14 -2.26 0.20
N LYS A 105 17.02 -1.54 0.90
CA LYS A 105 18.38 -1.28 0.42
C LYS A 105 19.18 -2.59 0.28
N GLU A 106 19.04 -3.50 1.22
CA GLU A 106 19.73 -4.81 1.20
C GLU A 106 19.17 -5.74 0.11
N ALA A 107 17.85 -5.75 -0.11
CA ALA A 107 17.21 -6.63 -1.08
C ALA A 107 17.31 -6.12 -2.53
N THR A 108 17.26 -4.81 -2.76
CA THR A 108 17.12 -4.24 -4.12
C THR A 108 18.19 -3.21 -4.46
N GLY A 109 19.05 -2.81 -3.52
CA GLY A 109 20.01 -1.72 -3.70
C GLY A 109 19.37 -0.32 -3.78
N ALA A 110 18.04 -0.20 -3.72
CA ALA A 110 17.33 1.06 -3.83
C ALA A 110 17.40 1.85 -2.52
N GLU A 111 17.92 3.08 -2.60
CA GLU A 111 18.04 3.95 -1.43
C GLU A 111 16.93 5.01 -1.39
N TYR A 112 16.09 4.93 -0.36
CA TYR A 112 15.08 5.94 -0.08
C TYR A 112 15.62 7.00 0.89
N THR A 113 15.71 8.26 0.45
CA THR A 113 16.14 9.37 1.31
C THR A 113 15.14 9.67 2.44
N SER A 114 13.84 9.48 2.20
CA SER A 114 12.77 9.81 3.16
C SER A 114 11.92 8.60 3.56
N PRO A 115 11.49 8.50 4.84
CA PRO A 115 10.51 7.50 5.29
C PRO A 115 9.18 7.56 4.52
N SER A 116 8.79 8.76 4.07
CA SER A 116 7.60 8.99 3.25
C SER A 116 7.66 8.26 1.90
N GLY A 117 8.85 8.10 1.32
CA GLY A 117 9.05 7.33 0.09
C GLY A 117 8.76 5.84 0.29
N VAL A 118 9.27 5.27 1.39
CA VAL A 118 9.02 3.87 1.78
C VAL A 118 7.53 3.64 2.06
N TRP A 119 6.89 4.57 2.77
CA TRP A 119 5.45 4.48 3.02
C TRP A 119 4.63 4.49 1.73
N ARG A 120 4.99 5.34 0.76
CA ARG A 120 4.32 5.40 -0.54
C ARG A 120 4.52 4.14 -1.36
N LEU A 121 5.70 3.51 -1.29
CA LEU A 121 5.96 2.21 -1.88
C LEU A 121 5.01 1.15 -1.28
N LEU A 122 5.01 0.99 0.04
CA LEU A 122 4.14 0.03 0.73
C LEU A 122 2.66 0.22 0.36
N LYS A 123 2.16 1.46 0.43
CA LYS A 123 0.77 1.79 0.06
C LYS A 123 0.42 1.45 -1.39
N ARG A 124 1.36 1.59 -2.32
CA ARG A 124 1.14 1.28 -3.74
C ARG A 124 0.88 -0.22 -3.96
N HIS A 125 1.56 -1.07 -3.20
CA HIS A 125 1.45 -2.52 -3.27
C HIS A 125 0.47 -3.10 -2.23
N GLY A 126 -0.46 -2.28 -1.73
CA GLY A 126 -1.54 -2.75 -0.85
C GLY A 126 -1.13 -3.00 0.61
N TRP A 127 0.11 -2.73 1.00
CA TRP A 127 0.53 -2.88 2.39
C TRP A 127 -0.09 -1.79 3.27
N SER A 128 -0.84 -2.21 4.28
CA SER A 128 -1.32 -1.38 5.38
C SER A 128 -0.41 -1.53 6.61
N ARG A 129 -0.47 -0.57 7.55
CA ARG A 129 0.13 -0.79 8.88
C ARG A 129 -0.60 -1.97 9.50
N GLN A 130 0.05 -3.13 9.59
CA GLN A 130 -0.44 -4.19 10.44
C GLN A 130 -0.24 -3.74 11.88
N THR A 131 -1.33 -3.34 12.54
CA THR A 131 -1.33 -3.07 13.98
C THR A 131 -1.05 -4.40 14.69
N PRO A 132 0.05 -4.54 15.46
CA PRO A 132 0.32 -5.76 16.17
C PRO A 132 -0.81 -5.99 17.17
N THR A 133 -1.62 -7.03 16.95
CA THR A 133 -2.62 -7.47 17.93
C THR A 133 -1.95 -8.48 18.87
N ARG A 134 -0.92 -8.06 19.64
CA ARG A 134 -0.52 -8.78 20.87
C ARG A 134 0.50 -8.02 21.73
N ARG A 135 0.18 -8.04 23.04
CA ARG A 135 0.91 -7.61 24.24
C ARG A 135 2.44 -7.74 24.19
N ALA A 136 3.10 -6.75 24.78
CA ALA A 136 4.51 -6.78 25.18
C ALA A 136 4.75 -7.89 26.22
N TYR A 137 5.80 -8.70 26.04
CA TYR A 137 6.20 -9.76 26.96
C TYR A 137 7.27 -9.32 27.99
N GLU A 138 7.81 -8.11 27.91
CA GLU A 138 8.87 -7.65 28.82
C GLU A 138 8.52 -6.32 29.47
N ARG A 139 7.65 -6.38 30.49
CA ARG A 139 7.72 -5.46 31.63
C ARG A 139 6.97 -6.04 32.82
N ASP A 140 7.70 -6.17 33.92
CA ASP A 140 7.22 -6.59 35.24
C ASP A 140 6.04 -5.69 35.68
N GLU A 141 4.84 -6.26 35.68
CA GLU A 141 3.58 -5.54 35.89
C GLU A 141 3.50 -4.88 37.28
N LYS A 142 4.28 -5.38 38.26
CA LYS A 142 4.35 -4.81 39.61
C LYS A 142 5.06 -3.45 39.64
N ALA A 143 6.06 -3.23 38.78
CA ALA A 143 6.79 -1.96 38.72
C ALA A 143 5.95 -0.82 38.10
N VAL A 144 4.96 -1.16 37.27
CA VAL A 144 4.08 -0.18 36.59
C VAL A 144 2.96 0.31 37.50
N MET A 145 2.46 -0.54 38.41
CA MET A 145 1.42 -0.13 39.37
C MET A 145 1.96 0.81 40.45
N THR A 146 3.14 0.53 41.01
CA THR A 146 3.75 1.41 42.04
C THR A 146 4.09 2.79 41.47
N TRP A 147 4.62 2.85 40.24
CA TRP A 147 4.98 4.13 39.61
C TRP A 147 3.76 5.02 39.31
N ARG A 148 2.62 4.41 38.98
CA ARG A 148 1.37 5.14 38.68
C ARG A 148 0.68 5.68 39.93
N SER A 149 0.88 5.05 41.08
CA SER A 149 0.30 5.47 42.35
C SER A 149 1.14 6.56 43.05
N GLU A 150 2.47 6.46 43.00
CA GLU A 150 3.35 7.33 43.80
C GLU A 150 3.94 8.52 43.02
N VAL A 151 4.20 8.38 41.71
CA VAL A 151 4.98 9.38 40.95
C VAL A 151 4.11 10.30 40.08
N TRP A 152 2.88 9.90 39.76
CA TRP A 152 1.97 10.69 38.91
C TRP A 152 1.50 12.05 39.51
N PRO A 153 1.44 12.27 40.84
CA PRO A 153 1.05 13.58 41.38
C PRO A 153 2.12 14.67 41.23
N GLN A 154 3.40 14.33 41.03
CA GLN A 154 4.51 15.32 41.07
C GLN A 154 4.96 15.86 39.71
N VAL A 155 4.39 15.37 38.60
CA VAL A 155 4.83 15.71 37.22
C VAL A 155 3.79 16.54 36.45
N LYS A 156 2.84 17.18 37.15
CA LYS A 156 2.04 18.26 36.56
C LYS A 156 2.53 19.62 37.04
N PRO A 157 3.09 20.50 36.18
CA PRO A 157 3.04 21.92 36.47
C PRO A 157 1.57 22.38 36.48
N GLN A 158 1.20 23.12 37.52
CA GLN A 158 -0.12 23.73 37.69
C GLN A 158 -0.40 24.71 36.53
N PRO A 159 -1.61 24.74 35.95
CA PRO A 159 -2.04 25.87 35.16
C PRO A 159 -2.15 27.10 36.08
N SER A 160 -1.45 28.19 35.72
CA SER A 160 -1.56 29.48 36.38
C SER A 160 -2.98 30.02 36.22
N THR A 161 -3.78 29.90 37.27
CA THR A 161 -5.01 30.67 37.47
C THR A 161 -4.63 32.11 37.82
N ALA A 162 -5.09 33.08 37.04
CA ALA A 162 -5.44 34.40 37.55
C ALA A 162 -6.52 35.01 36.66
N GLU A 163 -7.67 35.20 37.28
CA GLU A 163 -8.90 35.80 36.79
C GLU A 163 -8.92 37.29 37.16
N GLN A 164 -9.74 38.05 36.41
CA GLN A 164 -10.19 39.45 36.56
C GLN A 164 -9.64 40.46 35.54
#